data_AF-A0A4T2GSG9-F1
#
_entry.id   AF-A0A4T2GSG9-F1
#
_cell.length_a   1.000
_cell.length_b   1.000
_cell.length_c   1.000
_cell.angle_alpha   90.00
_cell.angle_beta   90.00
_cell.angle_gamma   90.00
#
_symmetry.space_group_name_H-M   'P 1'
#
loop_
_entity.id
_entity.type
_entity.pdbx_description
1 polymer ?
#
loop_
_entity_poly.entity_id
_entity_poly.type
_entity_poly.pdbx_seq_one_letter_code
_entity_poly.pdbx_strand_id
1 'polypeptide(L)'
;MEKIIITCIIGIFIYCIRNFFIGQRRDELLNQGAIESRDKLFLSQEHYFFSSKISSVQEILSVLDMGSFKDNHIQLLNVTDDGAAVFKITNNIIVKESYVLALLASEIRNEEKAYVLVITNTYNCDKSIIENPYNVLLTQVERAIKKLDSNTTVERRVIQYHTTK
;
A
#
# COMPACT_ATOMS: atom_id res chain seq x y z
N MET A 1 -40.19 -2.98 15.14
CA MET A 1 -39.59 -3.94 14.19
C MET A 1 -39.32 -3.32 12.82
N GLU A 2 -40.29 -2.65 12.16
CA GLU A 2 -40.08 -2.02 10.84
C GLU A 2 -38.89 -1.06 10.74
N LYS A 3 -38.68 -0.17 11.74
CA LYS A 3 -37.56 0.78 11.74
C LYS A 3 -36.18 0.08 11.76
N ILE A 4 -36.07 -1.09 12.38
CA ILE A 4 -34.81 -1.87 12.42
C ILE A 4 -34.55 -2.50 11.05
N ILE A 5 -35.60 -3.04 10.42
CA ILE A 5 -35.51 -3.65 9.09
C ILE A 5 -35.09 -2.60 8.04
N ILE A 6 -35.68 -1.39 8.07
CA ILE A 6 -35.33 -0.29 7.17
C ILE A 6 -33.85 0.11 7.35
N THR A 7 -33.38 0.25 8.60
CA THR A 7 -31.97 0.57 8.88
C THR A 7 -31.02 -0.52 8.38
N CYS A 8 -31.37 -1.80 8.54
CA CYS A 8 -30.58 -2.91 8.00
C CYS A 8 -30.52 -2.89 6.47
N ILE A 9 -31.62 -2.62 5.79
CA ILE A 9 -31.67 -2.54 4.31
C ILE A 9 -30.81 -1.38 3.80
N ILE A 10 -30.91 -0.20 4.43
CA ILE A 10 -30.08 0.95 4.07
C ILE A 10 -28.60 0.65 4.30
N GLY A 11 -28.25 0.00 5.42
CA GLY A 11 -26.87 -0.41 5.71
C GLY A 11 -26.31 -1.37 4.65
N ILE A 12 -27.08 -2.37 4.24
CA ILE A 12 -26.69 -3.31 3.19
C ILE A 12 -26.53 -2.59 1.85
N PHE A 13 -27.47 -1.72 1.50
CA PHE A 13 -27.43 -0.97 0.24
C PHE A 13 -26.19 -0.08 0.14
N ILE A 14 -25.86 0.65 1.21
CA ILE A 14 -24.64 1.47 1.31
C ILE A 14 -23.39 0.60 1.17
N TYR A 15 -23.36 -0.55 1.85
CA TYR A 15 -22.24 -1.50 1.77
C TYR A 15 -22.02 -2.03 0.35
N CYS A 16 -23.10 -2.43 -0.34
CA CYS A 16 -23.03 -2.91 -1.72
C CYS A 16 -22.54 -1.82 -2.69
N ILE A 17 -23.07 -0.60 -2.57
CA ILE A 17 -22.63 0.53 -3.40
C ILE A 17 -21.14 0.83 -3.18
N ARG A 18 -20.70 0.86 -1.91
CA ARG A 18 -19.28 1.09 -1.58
C ARG A 18 -18.37 0.07 -2.24
N ASN A 19 -18.71 -1.21 -2.12
CA ASN A 19 -17.90 -2.29 -2.70
C ASN A 19 -17.90 -2.25 -4.24
N PHE A 20 -19.02 -1.87 -4.86
CA PHE A 20 -19.10 -1.68 -6.32
C PHE A 20 -18.12 -0.60 -6.80
N PHE A 21 -18.11 0.57 -6.15
CA PHE A 21 -17.18 1.66 -6.52
C PHE A 21 -15.71 1.30 -6.26
N ILE A 22 -15.41 0.54 -5.20
CA ILE A 22 -14.04 0.03 -4.95
C ILE A 22 -13.60 -0.89 -6.08
N GLY A 23 -14.50 -1.79 -6.54
CA GLY A 23 -14.26 -2.69 -7.66
C GLY A 23 -14.03 -1.93 -8.97
N GLN A 24 -14.92 -1.00 -9.32
CA GLN A 24 -14.78 -0.17 -10.51
C GLN A 24 -13.46 0.60 -10.51
N ARG A 25 -13.08 1.19 -9.37
CA ARG A 25 -11.79 1.89 -9.24
C ARG A 25 -10.60 0.95 -9.44
N ARG A 26 -10.68 -0.28 -8.93
CA ARG A 26 -9.63 -1.29 -9.15
C ARG A 26 -9.47 -1.62 -10.63
N ASP A 27 -10.57 -1.81 -11.35
CA ASP A 27 -10.54 -2.12 -12.79
C ASP A 27 -9.96 -0.95 -13.60
N GLU A 28 -10.32 0.29 -13.28
CA GLU A 28 -9.71 1.49 -13.88
C GLU A 28 -8.19 1.54 -13.67
N LEU A 29 -7.74 1.32 -12.43
CA LEU A 29 -6.31 1.33 -12.09
C LEU A 29 -5.55 0.21 -12.79
N LEU A 30 -6.15 -0.99 -12.93
CA LEU A 30 -5.56 -2.09 -13.69
C LEU A 30 -5.43 -1.74 -15.18
N ASN A 31 -6.48 -1.18 -15.78
CA ASN A 31 -6.50 -0.79 -17.19
C ASN A 31 -5.48 0.32 -17.52
N GLN A 32 -5.25 1.23 -16.56
CA GLN A 32 -4.23 2.27 -16.67
C GLN A 32 -2.81 1.72 -16.40
N GLY A 33 -2.69 0.48 -15.94
CA GLY A 33 -1.44 -0.06 -15.44
C GLY A 33 -0.93 0.69 -14.21
N ALA A 34 -1.79 1.35 -13.43
CA ALA A 34 -1.41 2.03 -12.19
C ALA A 34 -1.16 1.05 -11.04
N ILE A 35 -1.76 -0.15 -11.13
CA ILE A 35 -1.58 -1.26 -10.19
C ILE A 35 -1.34 -2.58 -10.94
N GLU A 36 -0.72 -3.54 -10.27
CA GLU A 36 -0.62 -4.93 -10.74
C GLU A 36 -1.76 -5.80 -10.16
N SER A 37 -2.10 -6.89 -10.85
CA SER A 37 -3.04 -7.89 -10.33
C SER A 37 -2.38 -8.70 -9.21
N ARG A 38 -2.95 -8.66 -8.01
CA ARG A 38 -2.42 -9.33 -6.81
C ARG A 38 -3.51 -10.13 -6.10
N ASP A 39 -3.09 -11.17 -5.39
CA ASP A 39 -3.92 -11.82 -4.38
C ASP A 39 -4.23 -10.85 -3.23
N LYS A 40 -5.15 -11.18 -2.33
CA LYS A 40 -5.51 -10.32 -1.19
C LYS A 40 -4.48 -10.33 -0.04
N LEU A 41 -3.54 -11.27 -0.05
CA LEU A 41 -2.56 -11.45 1.03
C LEU A 41 -1.44 -10.41 0.98
N PHE A 42 -1.24 -9.71 -0.14
CA PHE A 42 -0.18 -8.69 -0.28
C PHE A 42 -0.25 -7.56 0.78
N LEU A 43 -1.43 -7.26 1.31
CA LEU A 43 -1.62 -6.30 2.42
C LEU A 43 -1.12 -6.82 3.77
N SER A 44 -0.77 -8.11 3.85
CA SER A 44 -0.22 -8.75 5.04
C SER A 44 1.11 -9.39 4.71
N GLN A 45 1.88 -8.77 3.80
CA GLN A 45 3.20 -9.21 3.39
C GLN A 45 4.22 -8.10 3.60
N GLU A 46 5.44 -8.49 3.98
CA GLU A 46 6.65 -7.73 3.69
C GLU A 46 7.06 -8.00 2.25
N HIS A 47 7.38 -6.94 1.51
CA HIS A 47 7.85 -7.02 0.13
C HIS A 47 9.33 -6.65 0.10
N TYR A 48 10.18 -7.66 -0.11
CA TYR A 48 11.63 -7.53 -0.16
C TYR A 48 12.11 -7.45 -1.60
N PHE A 49 12.94 -6.45 -1.87
CA PHE A 49 13.57 -6.22 -3.16
C PHE A 49 15.08 -6.30 -3.00
N PHE A 50 15.67 -7.40 -3.47
CA PHE A 50 17.11 -7.62 -3.37
C PHE A 50 17.82 -6.96 -4.56
N SER A 51 18.74 -6.04 -4.29
CA SER A 51 19.53 -5.38 -5.31
C SER A 51 20.91 -4.98 -4.79
N SER A 52 21.93 -5.27 -5.59
CA SER A 52 23.31 -4.85 -5.35
C SER A 52 23.66 -3.51 -5.99
N LYS A 53 22.79 -2.96 -6.85
CA LYS A 53 23.06 -1.72 -7.61
C LYS A 53 22.49 -0.47 -6.94
N ILE A 54 21.44 -0.63 -6.13
CA ILE A 54 20.78 0.51 -5.47
C ILE A 54 21.57 0.86 -4.20
N SER A 55 21.89 2.14 -4.06
CA SER A 55 22.73 2.67 -2.99
C SER A 55 21.93 3.13 -1.77
N SER A 56 20.67 3.52 -1.94
CA SER A 56 19.85 4.07 -0.85
C SER A 56 18.36 4.08 -1.18
N VAL A 57 17.51 4.30 -0.17
CA VAL A 57 16.07 4.52 -0.40
C VAL A 57 15.84 5.84 -1.14
N GLN A 58 16.65 6.85 -0.89
CA GLN A 58 16.59 8.16 -1.55
C GLN A 58 16.76 8.04 -3.07
N GLU A 59 17.61 7.12 -3.52
CA GLU A 59 17.76 6.80 -4.94
C GLU A 59 16.44 6.27 -5.53
N ILE A 60 15.74 5.39 -4.82
CA ILE A 60 14.41 4.88 -5.21
C ILE A 60 13.41 6.04 -5.26
N LEU A 61 13.39 6.90 -4.23
CA LEU A 61 12.49 8.06 -4.18
C LEU A 61 12.72 9.03 -5.35
N SER A 62 13.96 9.19 -5.82
CA SER A 62 14.31 10.11 -6.91
C SER A 62 13.70 9.72 -8.26
N VAL A 63 13.35 8.44 -8.44
CA VAL A 63 12.74 7.91 -9.67
C VAL A 63 11.30 7.44 -9.46
N LEU A 64 10.76 7.56 -8.24
CA LEU A 64 9.41 7.15 -7.88
C LEU A 64 8.39 8.12 -8.48
N ASP A 65 7.36 7.60 -9.16
CA ASP A 65 6.28 8.42 -9.72
C ASP A 65 5.30 8.88 -8.62
N MET A 66 5.70 9.97 -7.94
CA MET A 66 4.88 10.66 -6.95
C MET A 66 3.61 11.30 -7.55
N GLY A 67 3.53 11.48 -8.87
CA GLY A 67 2.35 12.04 -9.54
C GLY A 67 1.12 11.14 -9.33
N SER A 68 1.33 9.83 -9.36
CA SER A 68 0.30 8.82 -9.11
C SER A 68 -0.27 8.82 -7.67
N PHE A 69 0.37 9.52 -6.72
CA PHE A 69 0.02 9.43 -5.30
C PHE A 69 -1.12 10.36 -4.90
N LYS A 70 -1.23 11.52 -5.55
CA LYS A 70 -2.22 12.56 -5.22
C LYS A 70 -3.65 12.03 -5.32
N ASP A 71 -3.96 11.38 -6.44
CA ASP A 71 -5.30 10.86 -6.74
C ASP A 71 -5.61 9.54 -6.01
N ASN A 72 -4.62 8.97 -5.34
CA ASN A 72 -4.74 7.73 -4.57
C ASN A 72 -4.53 7.95 -3.07
N HIS A 73 -4.53 9.20 -2.61
CA HIS A 73 -4.44 9.58 -1.19
C HIS A 73 -3.19 9.06 -0.49
N ILE A 74 -2.07 9.02 -1.21
CA ILE A 74 -0.76 8.61 -0.71
C ILE A 74 0.07 9.88 -0.51
N GLN A 75 0.77 9.98 0.62
CA GLN A 75 1.64 11.11 0.93
C GLN A 75 2.96 10.58 1.50
N LEU A 76 4.09 11.05 0.98
CA LEU A 76 5.37 10.89 1.67
C LEU A 76 5.37 11.83 2.88
N LEU A 77 5.40 11.28 4.10
CA LEU A 77 5.38 12.06 5.33
C LEU A 77 6.77 12.62 5.65
N ASN A 78 7.75 11.74 5.69
CA ASN A 78 9.14 12.07 6.00
C ASN A 78 10.08 11.00 5.45
N VAL A 79 11.35 11.39 5.40
CA VAL A 79 12.49 10.48 5.33
C VAL A 79 13.15 10.54 6.71
N THR A 80 13.30 9.40 7.35
CA THR A 80 13.91 9.28 8.69
C THR A 80 15.42 9.47 8.62
N ASP A 81 16.05 9.69 9.77
CA ASP A 81 17.51 9.94 9.85
C ASP A 81 18.35 8.74 9.38
N ASP A 82 17.81 7.52 9.51
CA ASP A 82 18.39 6.29 8.98
C ASP A 82 18.11 6.07 7.48
N GLY A 83 17.43 7.03 6.84
CA GLY A 83 17.17 7.06 5.41
C GLY A 83 15.95 6.27 4.95
N ALA A 84 15.13 5.73 5.86
CA ALA A 84 13.87 5.10 5.47
C ALA A 84 12.80 6.14 5.09
N ALA A 85 11.85 5.76 4.24
CA ALA A 85 10.76 6.61 3.78
C ALA A 85 9.42 6.15 4.37
N VAL A 86 8.67 7.09 4.97
CA VAL A 86 7.35 6.80 5.54
C VAL A 86 6.27 7.38 4.65
N PHE A 87 5.38 6.52 4.18
CA PHE A 87 4.20 6.90 3.40
C PHE A 87 2.95 6.82 4.26
N LYS A 88 2.06 7.80 4.14
CA LYS A 88 0.72 7.81 4.72
C LYS A 88 -0.31 7.62 3.63
N ILE A 89 -1.19 6.66 3.84
CA ILE A 89 -2.35 6.41 3.00
C ILE A 89 -3.59 6.80 3.81
N THR A 90 -4.33 7.81 3.35
CA THR A 90 -5.54 8.28 4.07
C THR A 90 -6.81 7.77 3.43
N ASN A 91 -7.77 7.36 4.26
CA ASN A 91 -9.12 7.08 3.82
C ASN A 91 -9.98 8.37 3.91
N ASN A 92 -10.63 8.75 2.81
CA ASN A 92 -11.46 9.95 2.73
C ASN A 92 -12.92 9.74 3.18
N ILE A 93 -13.29 8.53 3.61
CA ILE A 93 -14.67 8.19 4.00
C ILE A 93 -14.92 8.61 5.47
N ILE A 94 -15.24 9.90 5.65
CA ILE A 94 -16.10 10.50 6.68
C ILE A 94 -15.65 10.43 8.16
N VAL A 95 -14.71 9.57 8.55
CA VAL A 95 -14.13 9.57 9.91
C VAL A 95 -12.80 10.31 9.87
N LYS A 96 -12.74 11.50 10.48
CA LYS A 96 -11.50 12.26 10.67
C LYS A 96 -10.43 11.31 11.23
N GLU A 97 -9.36 11.14 10.46
CA GLU A 97 -8.09 10.48 10.83
C GLU A 97 -7.95 8.98 10.60
N SER A 98 -8.66 8.31 9.68
CA SER A 98 -8.29 6.93 9.30
C SER A 98 -7.09 6.89 8.34
N TYR A 99 -6.00 6.20 8.72
CA TYR A 99 -4.79 6.11 7.89
C TYR A 99 -4.02 4.80 8.05
N VAL A 100 -3.15 4.53 7.08
CA VAL A 100 -2.12 3.50 7.12
C VAL A 100 -0.76 4.11 6.92
N LEU A 101 0.22 3.64 7.68
CA LEU A 101 1.63 3.96 7.46
C LEU A 101 2.32 2.78 6.78
N ALA A 102 3.05 3.07 5.72
CA ALA A 102 3.94 2.14 5.06
C ALA A 102 5.38 2.65 5.16
N LEU A 103 6.31 1.76 5.46
CA LEU A 103 7.73 2.05 5.56
C LEU A 103 8.47 1.40 4.40
N LEU A 104 9.28 2.18 3.69
CA LEU A 104 10.29 1.69 2.76
C LEU A 104 11.66 1.89 3.39
N ALA A 105 12.34 0.80 3.76
CA ALA A 105 13.64 0.84 4.41
C ALA A 105 14.64 -0.05 3.67
N SER A 106 15.94 0.19 3.88
CA SER A 106 16.99 -0.73 3.46
C SER A 106 17.50 -1.56 4.64
N GLU A 107 17.72 -2.84 4.42
CA GLU A 107 18.32 -3.77 5.37
C GLU A 107 19.36 -4.67 4.68
N ILE A 108 20.21 -5.33 5.47
CA ILE A 108 21.10 -6.39 4.97
C ILE A 108 20.47 -7.72 5.37
N ARG A 109 20.22 -8.58 4.38
CA ARG A 109 19.62 -9.89 4.58
C ARG A 109 20.33 -10.91 3.71
N ASN A 110 20.78 -12.02 4.31
CA ASN A 110 21.60 -13.04 3.65
C ASN A 110 22.84 -12.44 2.97
N GLU A 111 23.51 -11.49 3.64
CA GLU A 111 24.70 -10.77 3.11
C GLU A 111 24.42 -9.89 1.87
N GLU A 112 23.16 -9.82 1.43
CA GLU A 112 22.71 -8.98 0.34
C GLU A 112 21.89 -7.80 0.84
N LYS A 113 21.92 -6.69 0.10
CA LYS A 113 21.10 -5.53 0.41
C LYS A 113 19.68 -5.74 -0.09
N ALA A 114 18.73 -5.57 0.81
CA ALA A 114 17.31 -5.67 0.53
C ALA A 114 16.61 -4.35 0.85
N TYR A 115 15.62 -4.01 0.04
CA TYR A 115 14.68 -2.92 0.31
C TYR A 115 13.35 -3.53 0.69
N VAL A 116 12.83 -3.18 1.86
CA VAL A 116 11.59 -3.72 2.38
C VAL A 116 10.50 -2.66 2.34
N LEU A 117 9.38 -2.97 1.69
CA LEU A 117 8.14 -2.21 1.83
C LEU A 117 7.16 -2.99 2.71
N VAL A 118 6.69 -2.36 3.79
CA VAL A 118 5.81 -3.00 4.77
C VAL A 118 4.80 -2.02 5.33
N ILE A 119 3.58 -2.50 5.63
CA ILE A 119 2.60 -1.75 6.41
C ILE A 119 2.97 -1.85 7.90
N THR A 120 3.29 -0.72 8.52
CA THR A 120 3.74 -0.65 9.92
C THR A 120 2.62 -0.34 10.89
N ASN A 121 1.63 0.47 10.48
CA ASN A 121 0.53 0.86 11.35
C ASN A 121 -0.77 1.03 10.55
N THR A 122 -1.89 0.66 11.16
CA THR A 122 -3.24 0.87 10.63
C THR A 122 -4.08 1.48 11.75
N TYR A 123 -4.60 2.69 11.52
CA TYR A 123 -5.47 3.38 12.46
C TYR A 123 -6.85 3.55 11.86
N ASN A 124 -7.86 2.91 12.47
CA ASN A 124 -9.27 2.94 12.06
C ASN A 124 -9.53 2.66 10.56
N CYS A 125 -8.61 1.95 9.89
CA CYS A 125 -8.68 1.67 8.46
C CYS A 125 -9.13 0.23 8.20
N ASP A 126 -10.17 0.08 7.36
CA ASP A 126 -10.58 -1.20 6.79
C ASP A 126 -9.60 -1.60 5.67
N LYS A 127 -9.10 -2.85 5.71
CA LYS A 127 -8.14 -3.37 4.71
C LYS A 127 -8.65 -3.26 3.28
N SER A 128 -9.97 -3.36 3.08
CA SER A 128 -10.58 -3.24 1.74
C SER A 128 -10.44 -1.83 1.13
N ILE A 129 -10.30 -0.81 1.97
CA ILE A 129 -10.22 0.59 1.52
C ILE A 129 -8.79 0.96 1.12
N ILE A 130 -7.80 0.32 1.73
CA ILE A 130 -6.38 0.58 1.49
C ILE A 130 -5.80 -0.30 0.37
N GLU A 131 -6.56 -1.29 -0.12
CA GLU A 131 -6.12 -2.25 -1.14
C GLU A 131 -5.58 -1.53 -2.38
N ASN A 132 -6.41 -0.67 -2.98
CA ASN A 132 -6.03 0.06 -4.20
C ASN A 132 -4.87 1.04 -3.95
N PRO A 133 -4.92 1.96 -2.96
CA PRO A 133 -3.80 2.87 -2.68
C PRO A 133 -2.48 2.17 -2.35
N TYR A 134 -2.50 1.10 -1.54
CA TYR A 134 -1.28 0.39 -1.20
C TYR A 134 -0.73 -0.38 -2.40
N ASN A 135 -1.59 -0.92 -3.27
CA ASN A 135 -1.14 -1.55 -4.51
C ASN A 135 -0.53 -0.52 -5.47
N VAL A 136 -1.05 0.72 -5.53
CA VAL A 136 -0.41 1.82 -6.28
C VAL A 136 0.99 2.07 -5.72
N LEU A 137 1.14 2.25 -4.40
CA LEU A 137 2.44 2.47 -3.77
C LEU A 137 3.41 1.32 -4.10
N LEU A 138 3.00 0.08 -3.85
CA LEU A 138 3.82 -1.12 -4.09
C LEU A 138 4.24 -1.24 -5.56
N THR A 139 3.31 -1.00 -6.49
CA THR A 139 3.58 -1.07 -7.93
C THR A 139 4.57 0.01 -8.36
N GLN A 140 4.45 1.24 -7.83
CA GLN A 140 5.42 2.30 -8.14
C GLN A 140 6.80 2.03 -7.55
N VAL A 141 6.87 1.49 -6.33
CA VAL A 141 8.14 1.07 -5.72
C VAL A 141 8.79 -0.05 -6.53
N GLU A 142 8.03 -1.08 -6.93
CA GLU A 142 8.51 -2.15 -7.80
C GLU A 142 9.07 -1.61 -9.12
N ARG A 143 8.41 -0.64 -9.73
CA ARG A 143 8.85 0.00 -10.98
C ARG A 143 10.09 0.85 -10.80
N ALA A 144 10.13 1.67 -9.75
CA ALA A 144 11.28 2.50 -9.41
C ALA A 144 12.54 1.63 -9.22
N ILE A 145 12.41 0.54 -8.47
CA ILE A 145 13.49 -0.42 -8.24
C ILE A 145 13.89 -1.10 -9.56
N LYS A 146 12.95 -1.63 -10.34
CA LYS A 146 13.26 -2.26 -11.64
C LYS A 146 13.90 -1.30 -12.65
N LYS A 147 13.61 0.00 -12.55
CA LYS A 147 14.23 1.04 -13.39
C LYS A 147 15.70 1.27 -13.00
N LEU A 148 16.02 1.19 -11.71
CA LEU A 148 17.40 1.30 -11.21
C LEU A 148 18.17 0.00 -11.40
N ASP A 149 17.51 -1.15 -11.23
CA ASP A 149 18.09 -2.47 -11.40
C ASP A 149 17.07 -3.49 -11.93
N SER A 150 17.15 -3.78 -13.23
CA SER A 150 16.26 -4.73 -13.90
C SER A 150 16.37 -6.16 -13.38
N ASN A 151 17.46 -6.51 -12.69
CA ASN A 151 17.73 -7.86 -12.20
C ASN A 151 17.32 -8.05 -10.73
N THR A 152 16.61 -7.08 -10.13
CA THR A 152 16.14 -7.19 -8.75
C THR A 152 15.23 -8.40 -8.57
N THR A 153 15.54 -9.21 -7.56
CA THR A 153 14.71 -10.34 -7.12
C THR A 153 13.70 -9.87 -6.09
N VAL A 154 12.47 -10.38 -6.17
CA VAL A 154 11.39 -10.03 -5.23
C VAL A 154 11.04 -11.25 -4.36
N GLU A 155 11.16 -11.11 -3.05
CA GLU A 155 10.64 -12.08 -2.07
C GLU A 155 9.46 -11.44 -1.34
N ARG A 156 8.39 -12.20 -1.12
CA ARG A 156 7.22 -11.76 -0.35
C ARG A 156 7.02 -12.69 0.83
N ARG A 157 6.94 -12.13 2.03
CA ARG A 157 6.76 -12.90 3.26
C ARG A 157 5.46 -12.52 3.93
N VAL A 158 4.58 -13.50 4.14
CA VAL A 158 3.34 -13.26 4.88
C VAL A 158 3.65 -13.02 6.35
N ILE A 159 3.13 -11.91 6.88
CA ILE A 159 3.18 -11.56 8.29
C ILE A 159 1.85 -11.94 8.93
N GLN A 160 1.88 -12.79 9.95
CA GLN A 160 0.72 -12.99 10.82
C GLN A 160 0.70 -11.88 11.87
N TYR A 161 -0.17 -10.90 11.68
CA TYR A 161 -0.48 -9.93 12.73
C TYR A 161 -1.14 -10.68 13.90
N HIS A 162 -0.44 -10.77 15.02
CA HIS A 162 -1.06 -11.18 16.27
C HIS A 162 -1.82 -9.97 16.81
N THR A 163 -3.15 -9.95 16.62
CA THR A 163 -4.01 -8.98 17.30
C THR A 163 -3.93 -9.23 18.80
N THR A 164 -3.24 -8.38 19.54
CA THR A 164 -3.46 -8.23 20.98
C THR A 164 -4.88 -7.67 21.16
N LYS A 165 -5.75 -8.46 21.80
CA LYS A 165 -7.09 -8.03 22.21
C LYS A 165 -7.00 -7.11 23.41
#